data_AF-A0A8S0FZM5-F1
#
_entry.id   AF-A0A8S0FZM5-F1
#
_cell.length_a   1.000
_cell.length_b   1.000
_cell.length_c   1.000
_cell.angle_alpha   90.00
_cell.angle_beta   90.00
_cell.angle_gamma   90.00
#
_symmetry.space_group_name_H-M   'P 1'
#
loop_
_entity.id
_entity.type
_entity.pdbx_description
1 polymer ?
#
loop_
_entity_poly.entity_id
_entity_poly.type
_entity_poly.pdbx_seq_one_letter_code
_entity_poly.pdbx_strand_id
1 'polypeptide(L)'
;MMMIDVLSGVLLGLPFGRQVSSMYDDLHAGRNLGQLHIVINPNFFSSSELFRQHLSQTMRELNTITPAPGFNQVYYPGQDQDIKQRKAAVEGIEIVDDIYQYLISDALYNTSYETKNPFAQ
;
A
#
# COMPACT_ATOMS: atom_id res chain seq x y z
N MET A 1 -6.63 9.20 11.57
CA MET A 1 -5.24 9.71 11.41
C MET A 1 -5.32 11.20 11.10
N MET A 2 -4.61 12.07 11.84
CA MET A 2 -4.77 13.53 11.72
C MET A 2 -3.85 14.15 10.67
N MET A 3 -2.54 13.87 10.72
CA MET A 3 -1.55 14.51 9.82
C MET A 3 -1.80 14.20 8.35
N ILE A 4 -2.12 12.93 8.02
CA ILE A 4 -2.39 12.51 6.64
C ILE A 4 -3.61 13.26 6.09
N ASP A 5 -4.70 13.34 6.87
CA ASP A 5 -5.94 14.04 6.49
C ASP A 5 -5.73 15.55 6.29
N VAL A 6 -4.92 16.19 7.13
CA VAL A 6 -4.58 17.61 6.95
C VAL A 6 -3.78 17.83 5.67
N LEU A 7 -2.76 17.01 5.42
CA LEU A 7 -1.86 17.18 4.27
C LEU A 7 -2.50 16.78 2.93
N SER A 8 -3.34 15.75 2.92
CA SER A 8 -3.95 15.23 1.70
C SER A 8 -5.41 15.65 1.50
N GLY A 9 -6.09 16.20 2.52
CA GLY A 9 -7.48 16.66 2.44
C GLY A 9 -7.59 18.17 2.65
N VAL A 10 -7.35 18.63 3.88
CA VAL A 10 -7.53 20.04 4.29
C VAL A 10 -6.69 20.98 3.42
N LEU A 11 -5.41 20.67 3.21
CA LEU A 11 -4.49 21.48 2.39
C LEU A 11 -4.95 21.62 0.94
N LEU A 12 -5.65 20.60 0.42
CA LEU A 12 -6.11 20.55 -0.97
C LEU A 12 -7.53 21.09 -1.17
N GLY A 13 -8.18 21.56 -0.08
CA GLY A 13 -9.56 22.02 -0.13
C GLY A 13 -10.60 20.91 -0.34
N LEU A 14 -10.27 19.67 0.03
CA LEU A 14 -11.13 18.50 -0.09
C LEU A 14 -11.88 18.19 1.22
N PRO A 15 -12.94 17.36 1.19
CA PRO A 15 -13.58 16.86 2.40
C PRO A 15 -12.56 16.18 3.32
N PHE A 16 -12.68 16.41 4.64
CA PHE A 16 -11.71 15.95 5.63
C PHE A 16 -12.38 15.28 6.83
N GLY A 17 -11.66 14.38 7.48
CA GLY A 17 -12.14 13.59 8.61
C GLY A 17 -13.44 12.84 8.27
N ARG A 18 -14.51 13.11 9.02
CA ARG A 18 -15.82 12.47 8.85
C ARG A 18 -16.55 12.82 7.55
N GLN A 19 -16.07 13.82 6.80
CA GLN A 19 -16.71 14.28 5.56
C GLN A 19 -16.22 13.48 4.34
N VAL A 20 -15.15 12.69 4.50
CA VAL A 20 -14.63 11.81 3.46
C VAL A 20 -15.67 10.74 3.14
N SER A 21 -15.98 10.57 1.85
CA SER A 21 -16.95 9.57 1.40
C SER A 21 -16.53 8.15 1.75
N SER A 22 -17.47 7.33 2.23
CA SER A 22 -17.24 5.89 2.40
C SER A 22 -17.30 5.18 1.05
N MET A 23 -16.66 4.01 0.96
CA MET A 23 -16.48 3.32 -0.33
C MET A 23 -17.79 2.93 -1.03
N TYR A 24 -18.84 2.63 -0.27
CA TYR A 24 -20.11 2.14 -0.76
C TYR A 24 -21.28 3.09 -0.50
N ASP A 25 -21.02 4.36 -0.16
CA ASP A 25 -22.08 5.35 0.10
C ASP A 25 -22.88 5.65 -1.17
N ASP A 26 -22.20 5.89 -2.29
CA ASP A 26 -22.82 6.10 -3.60
C ASP A 26 -21.86 5.66 -4.71
N LEU A 27 -22.23 4.61 -5.44
CA LEU A 27 -21.45 4.10 -6.57
C LEU A 27 -21.62 4.95 -7.84
N HIS A 28 -22.53 5.93 -7.85
CA HIS A 28 -22.75 6.85 -8.95
C HIS A 28 -22.03 8.20 -8.77
N ALA A 29 -21.45 8.46 -7.61
CA ALA A 29 -20.76 9.71 -7.28
C ALA A 29 -19.24 9.57 -7.27
N GLY A 30 -18.54 10.65 -7.63
CA GLY A 30 -17.08 10.75 -7.48
C GLY A 30 -16.66 10.79 -6.00
N ARG A 31 -15.58 10.10 -5.65
CA ARG A 31 -15.15 9.93 -4.25
C ARG A 31 -14.53 11.18 -3.62
N ASN A 32 -13.95 12.08 -4.43
CA ASN A 32 -13.26 13.30 -3.98
C ASN A 32 -12.15 13.05 -2.93
N LEU A 33 -11.43 11.93 -3.06
CA LEU A 33 -10.27 11.64 -2.22
C LEU A 33 -9.09 12.52 -2.61
N GLY A 34 -8.25 12.82 -1.63
CA GLY A 34 -7.02 13.56 -1.85
C GLY A 34 -5.78 12.77 -1.49
N GLN A 35 -4.71 13.00 -2.25
CA GLN A 35 -3.41 12.40 -2.06
C GLN A 35 -2.35 13.48 -2.17
N LEU A 36 -1.32 13.40 -1.33
CA LEU A 36 -0.17 14.29 -1.37
C LEU A 36 1.11 13.46 -1.63
N HIS A 37 1.93 13.94 -2.55
CA HIS A 37 3.27 13.39 -2.80
C HIS A 37 4.33 14.37 -2.31
N ILE A 38 5.34 13.86 -1.60
CA ILE A 38 6.53 14.60 -1.21
C ILE A 38 7.73 13.85 -1.79
N VAL A 39 8.46 14.52 -2.69
CA VAL A 39 9.66 13.98 -3.32
C VAL A 39 10.84 14.85 -2.95
N ILE A 40 11.89 14.23 -2.42
CA ILE A 40 13.11 14.92 -1.97
C ILE A 40 14.26 14.41 -2.81
N ASN A 41 14.93 15.31 -3.55
CA ASN A 41 16.13 14.98 -4.32
C ASN A 41 17.38 15.06 -3.44
N PRO A 42 18.08 13.94 -3.13
CA PRO A 42 19.22 13.94 -2.22
C PRO A 42 20.38 14.81 -2.67
N ASN A 43 20.54 15.06 -3.99
CA ASN A 43 21.61 15.90 -4.52
C ASN A 43 21.55 17.35 -4.03
N PHE A 44 20.40 17.81 -3.51
CA PHE A 44 20.26 19.14 -2.92
C PHE A 44 20.75 19.21 -1.47
N PHE A 45 21.12 18.08 -0.86
CA PHE A 45 21.53 17.99 0.55
C PHE A 45 22.93 17.41 0.71
N SER A 46 23.29 16.39 -0.07
CA SER A 46 24.59 15.71 0.01
C SER A 46 24.89 14.92 -1.27
N SER A 47 26.00 14.17 -1.27
CA SER A 47 26.29 13.19 -2.33
C SER A 47 25.20 12.13 -2.39
N SER A 48 24.51 12.02 -3.54
CA SER A 48 23.50 10.98 -3.77
C SER A 48 24.10 9.58 -3.83
N GLU A 49 25.35 9.46 -4.29
CA GLU A 49 26.07 8.18 -4.29
C GLU A 49 26.28 7.67 -2.86
N LEU A 50 26.82 8.51 -1.98
CA LEU A 50 26.99 8.15 -0.57
C LEU A 50 25.65 7.87 0.11
N PHE A 51 24.60 8.64 -0.20
CA PHE A 51 23.26 8.38 0.32
C PHE A 51 22.75 6.97 -0.04
N ARG A 52 22.91 6.54 -1.30
CA ARG A 52 22.51 5.20 -1.76
C ARG A 52 23.37 4.10 -1.16
N GLN A 53 24.67 4.33 -1.00
CA GLN A 53 25.56 3.41 -0.31
C GLN A 53 25.14 3.22 1.15
N HIS A 54 24.83 4.30 1.86
CA HIS A 54 24.34 4.25 3.24
C HIS A 54 23.00 3.53 3.34
N LEU A 55 22.02 3.76 2.44
CA LEU A 55 20.78 2.97 2.43
C LEU A 55 21.04 1.47 2.24
N SER A 56 21.95 1.12 1.34
CA SER A 56 22.33 -0.28 1.10
C SER A 56 23.05 -0.90 2.31
N GLN A 57 23.81 -0.10 3.05
CA GLN A 57 24.42 -0.51 4.32
C GLN A 57 23.35 -0.71 5.40
N THR A 58 22.42 0.23 5.58
CA THR A 58 21.30 0.11 6.55
C THR A 58 20.50 -1.16 6.34
N MET A 59 20.14 -1.50 5.09
CA MET A 59 19.43 -2.74 4.78
C MET A 59 20.23 -3.99 5.17
N ARG A 60 21.55 -3.99 4.94
CA ARG A 60 22.43 -5.10 5.34
C ARG A 60 22.53 -5.21 6.86
N GLU A 61 22.78 -4.10 7.54
CA GLU A 61 22.95 -4.07 9.01
C GLU A 61 21.70 -4.55 9.73
N LEU A 62 20.51 -4.06 9.34
CA LEU A 62 19.24 -4.52 9.91
C LEU A 62 19.04 -6.02 9.75
N ASN A 63 19.42 -6.58 8.61
CA ASN A 63 19.29 -8.02 8.34
C ASN A 63 20.28 -8.90 9.09
N THR A 64 21.35 -8.31 9.62
CA THR A 64 22.35 -9.01 10.45
C THR A 64 22.03 -8.95 11.94
N ILE A 65 20.99 -8.22 12.35
CA ILE A 65 20.56 -8.15 13.74
C ILE A 65 20.17 -9.55 14.21
N THR A 66 20.64 -9.92 15.42
CA THR A 66 20.29 -11.19 16.04
C THR A 66 18.77 -11.25 16.28
N PRO A 67 18.06 -12.24 15.69
CA PRO A 67 16.62 -12.36 15.88
C PRO A 67 16.26 -12.69 17.34
N ALA A 68 15.14 -12.17 17.80
CA ALA A 68 14.57 -12.57 19.08
C ALA A 68 14.07 -14.04 19.01
N PRO A 69 13.99 -14.76 20.15
CA PRO A 69 13.45 -16.12 20.17
C PRO A 69 12.07 -16.21 19.51
N GLY A 70 11.89 -17.22 18.66
CA GLY A 70 10.66 -17.42 17.88
C GLY A 70 10.64 -16.70 16.52
N PHE A 71 11.64 -15.88 16.20
CA PHE A 71 11.81 -15.27 14.89
C PHE A 71 12.99 -15.88 14.13
N ASN A 72 12.80 -16.17 12.85
CA ASN A 72 13.85 -16.76 12.01
C ASN A 72 14.88 -15.73 11.54
N GLN A 73 14.45 -14.49 11.30
CA GLN A 73 15.31 -13.41 10.82
C GLN A 73 14.71 -12.04 11.18
N VAL A 74 15.56 -11.02 11.29
CA VAL A 74 15.13 -9.61 11.29
C VAL A 74 15.14 -9.10 9.85
N TYR A 75 14.07 -8.41 9.45
CA TYR A 75 13.93 -7.80 8.14
C TYR A 75 14.04 -6.29 8.22
N TYR A 76 14.61 -5.65 7.20
CA TYR A 76 14.43 -4.22 7.00
C TYR A 76 12.98 -3.92 6.54
N PRO A 77 12.46 -2.70 6.79
CA PRO A 77 11.09 -2.36 6.42
C PRO A 77 10.80 -2.58 4.92
N GLY A 78 9.83 -3.44 4.60
CA GLY A 78 9.42 -3.77 3.24
C GLY A 78 10.14 -4.99 2.61
N GLN A 79 11.15 -5.55 3.25
CA GLN A 79 11.91 -6.68 2.68
C GLN A 79 11.06 -7.93 2.43
N ASP A 80 10.08 -8.21 3.30
CA ASP A 80 9.18 -9.35 3.13
C ASP A 80 8.37 -9.21 1.82
N GLN A 81 7.98 -7.98 1.46
CA GLN A 81 7.33 -7.66 0.19
C GLN A 81 8.33 -7.75 -0.97
N ASP A 82 9.57 -7.27 -0.83
CA ASP A 82 10.62 -7.42 -1.85
C ASP A 82 10.92 -8.90 -2.16
N ILE A 83 10.88 -9.76 -1.14
CA ILE A 83 11.03 -11.21 -1.29
C ILE A 83 9.84 -11.79 -2.06
N LYS A 84 8.61 -11.46 -1.65
CA LYS A 84 7.40 -11.91 -2.34
C LYS A 84 7.33 -11.43 -3.79
N GLN A 85 7.71 -10.18 -4.06
CA GLN A 85 7.75 -9.62 -5.41
C GLN A 85 8.77 -10.34 -6.29
N ARG A 86 9.99 -10.58 -5.79
CA ARG A 86 11.01 -11.35 -6.51
C ARG A 86 10.58 -12.78 -6.77
N LYS A 87 9.94 -13.41 -5.78
CA LYS A 87 9.37 -14.76 -5.91
C LYS A 87 8.28 -14.77 -6.98
N ALA A 88 7.36 -13.81 -6.97
CA ALA A 88 6.29 -13.68 -7.95
C ALA A 88 6.80 -13.44 -9.38
N ALA A 89 7.94 -12.77 -9.55
CA ALA A 89 8.56 -12.61 -10.87
C ALA A 89 9.10 -13.93 -11.47
N VAL A 90 9.35 -14.94 -10.62
CA VAL A 90 9.85 -16.27 -11.03
C VAL A 90 8.73 -17.30 -11.08
N GLU A 91 7.88 -17.32 -10.05
CA GLU A 91 6.84 -18.34 -9.83
C GLU A 91 5.45 -17.88 -10.31
N GLY A 92 5.29 -16.61 -10.68
CA GLY A 92 4.00 -16.01 -11.01
C GLY A 92 3.32 -15.33 -9.81
N ILE A 93 2.35 -14.46 -10.10
CA ILE A 93 1.56 -13.78 -9.06
C ILE A 93 0.45 -14.73 -8.60
N GLU A 94 0.44 -15.02 -7.30
CA GLU A 94 -0.64 -15.78 -6.68
C GLU A 94 -1.92 -14.93 -6.59
N ILE A 95 -3.01 -15.46 -7.11
CA ILE A 95 -4.36 -14.87 -7.05
C ILE A 95 -5.36 -15.96 -6.66
N VAL A 96 -6.41 -15.59 -5.94
CA VAL A 96 -7.48 -16.52 -5.56
C VAL A 96 -8.31 -16.89 -6.79
N ASP A 97 -8.64 -18.19 -6.93
CA ASP A 97 -9.35 -18.73 -8.09
C ASP A 97 -10.62 -17.94 -8.44
N ASP A 98 -11.44 -17.58 -7.46
CA ASP A 98 -12.68 -16.82 -7.69
C ASP A 98 -12.44 -15.44 -8.33
N ILE A 99 -11.32 -14.78 -7.98
CA ILE A 99 -10.92 -13.51 -8.60
C ILE A 99 -10.51 -13.74 -10.06
N TYR A 100 -9.75 -14.82 -10.33
CA TYR A 100 -9.39 -15.18 -11.69
C TYR A 100 -10.62 -15.49 -12.54
N GLN A 101 -11.54 -16.31 -12.03
CA GLN A 101 -12.79 -16.65 -12.71
C GLN A 101 -13.63 -15.42 -13.01
N TYR A 102 -13.72 -14.48 -12.06
CA TYR A 102 -14.38 -13.19 -12.28
C TYR A 102 -13.72 -12.40 -13.43
N LEU A 103 -12.39 -12.29 -13.44
CA LEU A 103 -11.64 -11.50 -14.43
C LEU A 103 -11.75 -12.03 -15.87
N ILE A 104 -11.98 -13.34 -16.06
CA ILE A 104 -12.15 -13.94 -17.39
C ILE A 104 -13.62 -14.06 -17.83
N SER A 105 -14.57 -13.66 -16.96
CA SER A 105 -16.00 -13.71 -17.25
C SER A 105 -16.47 -12.46 -17.99
N ASP A 106 -17.67 -12.54 -18.59
CA ASP A 106 -18.35 -11.37 -19.17
C ASP A 106 -19.08 -10.52 -18.09
N ALA A 107 -19.06 -10.95 -16.81
CA ALA A 107 -19.75 -10.28 -15.72
C ALA A 107 -18.95 -9.07 -15.21
N LEU A 108 -19.58 -7.89 -15.21
CA LEU A 108 -18.95 -6.65 -14.72
C LEU A 108 -18.98 -6.48 -13.20
N TYR A 109 -19.88 -7.20 -12.52
CA TYR A 109 -19.98 -7.25 -11.06
C TYR A 109 -20.79 -8.47 -10.65
N ASN A 110 -20.52 -9.00 -9.46
CA ASN A 110 -21.30 -10.10 -8.89
C ASN A 110 -22.41 -9.53 -7.99
N THR A 111 -23.64 -10.02 -8.15
CA THR A 111 -24.78 -9.67 -7.28
C THR A 111 -24.79 -10.52 -6.01
N SER A 112 -23.66 -10.61 -5.31
CA SER A 112 -23.54 -11.37 -4.05
C SER A 112 -23.98 -10.58 -2.81
N TYR A 113 -24.28 -9.28 -2.94
CA TYR A 113 -24.64 -8.38 -1.83
C TYR A 113 -26.05 -7.78 -2.01
N GLU A 114 -27.10 -8.63 -2.05
CA GLU A 114 -28.49 -8.13 -1.99
C GLU A 114 -28.92 -7.68 -0.58
N THR A 115 -28.13 -7.97 0.46
CA THR A 115 -28.28 -7.34 1.77
C THR A 115 -27.36 -6.13 1.83
N LYS A 116 -27.90 -4.95 2.15
CA LYS A 116 -27.30 -3.60 2.15
C LYS A 116 -26.07 -3.40 3.06
N ASN A 117 -25.17 -4.38 3.17
CA ASN A 117 -23.93 -4.27 3.92
C ASN A 117 -22.85 -5.19 3.30
N PRO A 118 -21.84 -4.62 2.61
CA PRO A 118 -20.71 -5.38 2.07
C PRO A 118 -19.76 -5.94 3.15
N PHE A 119 -20.06 -5.69 4.43
CA PHE A 119 -19.39 -6.26 5.61
C PHE A 119 -20.31 -7.14 6.47
N ALA A 120 -21.50 -7.51 5.98
CA ALA A 120 -22.32 -8.51 6.67
C ALA A 120 -21.64 -9.88 6.53
N GLN A 121 -21.34 -10.51 7.66
CA GLN A 121 -21.07 -11.95 7.75
C GLN A 121 -22.31 -12.74 7.39
#